data_AF-A0A401G4Z4-F1
#
_entry.id   AF-A0A401G4Z4-F1
#
_cell.length_a   1.000
_cell.length_b   1.000
_cell.length_c   1.000
_cell.angle_alpha   90.00
_cell.angle_beta   90.00
_cell.angle_gamma   90.00
#
_symmetry.space_group_name_H-M   'P 1'
#
loop_
_entity.id
_entity.type
_entity.pdbx_description
1 polymer ?
#
loop_
_entity_poly.entity_id
_entity_poly.type
_entity_poly.pdbx_seq_one_letter_code
_entity_poly.pdbx_strand_id
1 'polypeptide(L)'
;MLATAEHPVHNIAKVGFGTGTNELYCRAWPSYQPATLSHIRNALAASAPLNTVEIGAGTGIFTRALLAHPDWSHSVNQLRALKPSEGMRDVFAKFVHNPRVSIAEGTFDSTGVDNRWANLIVITQVRFPTFAYMHAHTGSPHTRVRALGQDNMHRRQLTDQIIATALPESTDPDDVFVTGKVFLMADLPIELIELLEKLILEPSPFSDNRNLQNLMNYDIAEIAKIATDHGLYEEAFLIYKKYEQHAMAINALVEHIVSLDCDVEYAIKVNRPKVWSRLAKAQLDGLQIKDAIDSYIKAEDPSNYAKVIEIASHAGKHDDLTKYLQMARKTLREPKIDTELAYAYAKTDRLHDMEDFLAMTNVADILEVGEKCFEDELYQAAKLLFTSISNWARLVTTLIYLGENYLQEQPTLLTDLLTVLIPRIDHVRVVRMFSQMDYIPLVRSYLIAVQHLNIEAVNDAYNNLLIEEEDYMTLRDSIDGFDNFNNIKLAHVLEKHELLEFHRLAAHLYKEESITLSKADKLYKDTMITAAMSNSTEVAEDLLSYFVDIGNKECFAAALYICFDLLHADIVEELSWQHGLNDFYGMPYRIQNSQTLCAYL
;
A
#
# COMPACT_ATOMS: atom_id res chain seq x y z
N MET A 1 -59.84 53.35 -57.32
CA MET A 1 -59.80 52.45 -56.15
C MET A 1 -58.41 52.58 -55.56
N LEU A 2 -58.29 53.24 -54.40
CA LEU A 2 -57.03 53.39 -53.67
C LEU A 2 -56.62 52.03 -53.10
N ALA A 3 -55.48 51.50 -53.55
CA ALA A 3 -54.87 50.31 -52.99
C ALA A 3 -54.36 50.65 -51.58
N THR A 4 -54.77 49.85 -50.61
CA THR A 4 -54.38 49.91 -49.20
C THR A 4 -52.86 49.77 -49.07
N ALA A 5 -52.19 50.80 -48.53
CA ALA A 5 -50.76 50.78 -48.26
C ALA A 5 -50.47 49.75 -47.14
N GLU A 6 -49.77 48.67 -47.48
CA GLU A 6 -49.25 47.71 -46.52
C GLU A 6 -48.29 48.40 -45.54
N HIS A 7 -48.65 48.48 -44.27
CA HIS A 7 -47.82 49.11 -43.24
C HIS A 7 -46.54 48.29 -42.94
N PRO A 8 -45.36 48.92 -42.82
CA PRO A 8 -44.08 48.26 -42.60
C PRO A 8 -43.88 47.91 -41.12
N VAL A 9 -44.83 47.19 -40.51
CA VAL A 9 -44.63 46.61 -39.17
C VAL A 9 -43.95 45.25 -39.35
N HIS A 10 -42.76 45.09 -38.76
CA HIS A 10 -41.94 43.88 -38.86
C HIS A 10 -42.73 42.62 -38.48
N ASN A 11 -42.58 41.54 -39.26
CA ASN A 11 -43.40 40.32 -39.10
C ASN A 11 -43.30 39.69 -37.70
N ILE A 12 -42.13 39.77 -37.05
CA ILE A 12 -41.95 39.30 -35.67
C ILE A 12 -42.85 40.08 -34.68
N ALA A 13 -43.00 41.39 -34.86
CA ALA A 13 -43.88 42.20 -34.03
C ALA A 13 -45.38 41.93 -34.29
N LYS A 14 -45.73 41.43 -35.48
CA LYS A 14 -47.10 40.97 -35.79
C LYS A 14 -47.41 39.62 -35.14
N VAL A 15 -46.44 38.71 -35.10
CA VAL A 15 -46.61 37.34 -34.56
C VAL A 15 -46.53 37.31 -33.02
N GLY A 16 -45.62 38.08 -32.40
CA GLY A 16 -45.37 38.03 -30.95
C GLY A 16 -46.44 38.64 -30.04
N PHE A 17 -47.35 39.46 -30.59
CA PHE A 17 -48.36 40.21 -29.82
C PHE A 17 -49.80 39.93 -30.29
N GLY A 18 -50.08 38.66 -30.58
CA GLY A 18 -51.42 38.17 -30.93
C GLY A 18 -52.46 38.33 -29.82
N THR A 19 -53.73 38.07 -30.13
CA THR A 19 -54.84 38.13 -29.17
C THR A 19 -54.70 37.03 -28.12
N GLY A 20 -54.66 37.40 -26.83
CA GLY A 20 -54.66 36.46 -25.69
C GLY A 20 -53.37 36.35 -24.87
N THR A 21 -52.19 36.72 -25.39
CA THR A 21 -50.91 36.67 -24.63
C THR A 21 -50.58 37.98 -23.89
N ASN A 22 -51.30 39.06 -24.18
CA ASN A 22 -50.98 40.41 -23.71
C ASN A 22 -51.32 40.67 -22.23
N GLU A 23 -52.11 39.82 -21.57
CA GLU A 23 -52.40 39.97 -20.13
C GLU A 23 -51.22 39.52 -19.25
N LEU A 24 -50.48 38.49 -19.69
CA LEU A 24 -49.24 38.04 -19.04
C LEU A 24 -48.15 39.12 -19.11
N TYR A 25 -48.13 39.90 -20.19
CA TYR A 25 -47.20 41.00 -20.38
C TYR A 25 -47.26 42.01 -19.22
N CYS A 26 -48.44 42.41 -18.76
CA CYS A 26 -48.57 43.32 -17.61
C CYS A 26 -48.02 42.76 -16.29
N ARG A 27 -48.04 41.43 -16.10
CA ARG A 27 -47.57 40.77 -14.87
C ARG A 27 -46.06 40.57 -14.88
N ALA A 28 -45.46 40.36 -16.04
CA ALA A 28 -44.05 40.04 -16.20
C ALA A 28 -43.11 41.26 -16.14
N TRP A 29 -43.59 42.47 -16.46
CA TRP A 29 -42.75 43.66 -16.58
C TRP A 29 -42.88 44.61 -15.38
N PRO A 30 -41.76 45.08 -14.79
CA PRO A 30 -41.80 46.05 -13.70
C PRO A 30 -42.31 47.42 -14.18
N SER A 31 -42.83 48.21 -13.24
CA SER A 31 -43.26 49.59 -13.52
C SER A 31 -42.07 50.56 -13.61
N TYR A 32 -42.31 51.77 -14.11
CA TYR A 32 -41.30 52.82 -14.23
C TYR A 32 -40.97 53.42 -12.86
N GLN A 33 -39.69 53.65 -12.57
CA GLN A 33 -39.26 54.23 -11.30
C GLN A 33 -39.73 55.70 -11.16
N PRO A 34 -40.27 56.10 -9.99
CA PRO A 34 -40.76 57.47 -9.76
C PRO A 34 -39.69 58.55 -9.99
N ALA A 35 -38.45 58.30 -9.59
CA ALA A 35 -37.34 59.24 -9.77
C ALA A 35 -37.11 59.63 -11.24
N THR A 36 -37.26 58.68 -12.16
CA THR A 36 -37.15 58.91 -13.61
C THR A 36 -38.28 59.81 -14.10
N LEU A 37 -39.50 59.60 -13.60
CA LEU A 37 -40.66 60.43 -13.96
C LEU A 37 -40.49 61.88 -13.45
N SER A 38 -40.02 62.08 -12.22
CA SER A 38 -39.66 63.42 -11.72
C SER A 38 -38.57 64.07 -12.55
N HIS A 39 -37.55 63.32 -12.98
CA HIS A 39 -36.49 63.84 -13.84
C HIS A 39 -37.03 64.33 -15.19
N ILE A 40 -37.91 63.56 -15.85
CA ILE A 40 -38.56 63.97 -17.10
C ILE A 40 -39.36 65.26 -16.88
N ARG A 41 -40.06 65.39 -15.75
CA ARG A 41 -40.84 66.60 -15.46
C ARG A 41 -39.96 67.84 -15.32
N ASN A 42 -38.85 67.70 -14.60
CA ASN A 42 -37.89 68.78 -14.35
C ASN A 42 -37.15 69.19 -15.62
N ALA A 43 -36.95 68.27 -16.57
CA ALA A 43 -36.32 68.57 -17.85
C ALA A 43 -37.22 69.39 -18.80
N LEU A 44 -38.53 69.45 -18.55
CA LEU A 44 -39.46 70.17 -19.41
C LEU A 44 -39.56 71.65 -19.03
N ALA A 45 -39.17 72.51 -19.97
CA ALA A 45 -39.28 73.97 -19.82
C ALA A 45 -40.73 74.50 -19.92
N ALA A 46 -41.70 73.67 -20.32
CA ALA A 46 -43.09 74.08 -20.53
C ALA A 46 -43.91 74.14 -19.22
N SER A 47 -44.69 75.21 -19.04
CA SER A 47 -45.64 75.34 -17.94
C SER A 47 -46.86 74.45 -18.14
N ALA A 48 -47.36 73.84 -17.05
CA ALA A 48 -48.58 73.03 -17.06
C ALA A 48 -49.81 73.88 -17.44
N PRO A 49 -50.85 73.31 -18.08
CA PRO A 49 -51.05 71.88 -18.34
C PRO A 49 -50.55 71.44 -19.74
N LEU A 50 -49.97 70.23 -19.83
CA LEU A 50 -49.25 69.70 -20.99
C LEU A 50 -50.10 68.69 -21.78
N ASN A 51 -50.09 68.82 -23.10
CA ASN A 51 -50.60 67.79 -24.01
C ASN A 51 -49.48 66.78 -24.31
N THR A 52 -49.74 65.49 -24.11
CA THR A 52 -48.75 64.41 -24.29
C THR A 52 -49.19 63.42 -25.35
N VAL A 53 -48.28 63.03 -26.23
CA VAL A 53 -48.47 61.92 -27.18
C VAL A 53 -47.57 60.78 -26.74
N GLU A 54 -48.13 59.59 -26.56
CA GLU A 54 -47.37 58.38 -26.23
C GLU A 54 -47.41 57.43 -27.44
N ILE A 55 -46.29 57.29 -28.13
CA ILE A 55 -46.15 56.39 -29.29
C ILE A 55 -45.66 55.03 -28.80
N GLY A 56 -46.40 53.98 -29.15
CA GLY A 56 -46.06 52.63 -28.74
C GLY A 56 -46.42 52.31 -27.29
N ALA A 57 -47.54 52.84 -26.79
CA ALA A 57 -47.97 52.81 -25.38
C ALA A 57 -48.13 51.41 -24.73
N GLY A 58 -47.92 50.34 -25.50
CA GLY A 58 -48.04 48.95 -25.03
C GLY A 58 -49.40 48.68 -24.40
N THR A 59 -49.38 48.08 -23.22
CA THR A 59 -50.56 47.84 -22.37
C THR A 59 -50.85 48.97 -21.38
N GLY A 60 -50.14 50.11 -21.46
CA GLY A 60 -50.40 51.31 -20.65
C GLY A 60 -49.64 51.38 -19.32
N ILE A 61 -48.57 50.60 -19.14
CA ILE A 61 -47.75 50.60 -17.92
C ILE A 61 -47.18 52.00 -17.63
N PHE A 62 -46.62 52.66 -18.66
CA PHE A 62 -46.09 54.02 -18.52
C PHE A 62 -47.20 55.03 -18.23
N THR A 63 -48.28 55.00 -19.00
CA THR A 63 -49.43 55.90 -18.79
C THR A 63 -49.96 55.82 -17.36
N ARG A 64 -50.07 54.61 -16.80
CA ARG A 64 -50.49 54.39 -15.41
C ARG A 64 -49.50 54.97 -14.41
N ALA A 65 -48.20 54.73 -14.61
CA ALA A 65 -47.14 55.26 -13.75
C ALA A 65 -47.11 56.80 -13.79
N LEU A 66 -47.27 57.39 -14.98
CA LEU A 66 -47.33 58.83 -15.19
C LEU A 66 -48.54 59.47 -14.49
N LEU A 67 -49.73 58.87 -14.63
CA LEU A 67 -50.95 59.39 -14.00
C LEU A 67 -50.94 59.22 -12.47
N ALA A 68 -50.31 58.17 -11.95
CA ALA A 68 -50.17 57.94 -10.51
C ALA A 68 -49.13 58.86 -9.86
N HIS A 69 -48.21 59.44 -10.64
CA HIS A 69 -47.14 60.27 -10.11
C HIS A 69 -47.65 61.66 -9.68
N PRO A 70 -47.34 62.14 -8.47
CA PRO A 70 -47.86 63.41 -7.94
C PRO A 70 -47.54 64.60 -8.86
N ASP A 71 -46.29 64.74 -9.31
CA ASP A 71 -45.85 65.84 -10.18
C ASP A 71 -46.55 65.90 -11.56
N TRP A 72 -46.99 64.73 -12.05
CA TRP A 72 -47.56 64.59 -13.40
C TRP A 72 -49.08 64.60 -13.40
N SER A 73 -49.71 64.05 -12.37
CA SER A 73 -51.18 63.95 -12.25
C SER A 73 -51.90 65.29 -12.47
N HIS A 74 -51.32 66.39 -11.98
CA HIS A 74 -51.80 67.77 -12.13
C HIS A 74 -51.26 68.47 -13.39
N SER A 75 -50.16 67.98 -13.95
CA SER A 75 -49.50 68.61 -15.11
C SER A 75 -50.07 68.13 -16.45
N VAL A 76 -50.75 66.99 -16.52
CA VAL A 76 -51.28 66.43 -17.78
C VAL A 76 -52.67 67.00 -18.11
N ASN A 77 -52.77 67.69 -19.25
CA ASN A 77 -54.03 68.18 -19.82
C ASN A 77 -54.77 67.04 -20.53
N GLN A 78 -54.16 66.52 -21.60
CA GLN A 78 -54.69 65.44 -22.42
C GLN A 78 -53.55 64.54 -22.91
N LEU A 79 -53.74 63.22 -22.87
CA LEU A 79 -52.77 62.23 -23.34
C LEU A 79 -53.36 61.37 -24.46
N ARG A 80 -52.70 61.39 -25.63
CA ARG A 80 -53.05 60.54 -26.78
C ARG A 80 -52.05 59.39 -26.88
N ALA A 81 -52.50 58.18 -26.57
CA ALA A 81 -51.72 56.95 -26.70
C ALA A 81 -51.96 56.30 -28.07
N LEU A 82 -50.89 55.90 -28.73
CA LEU A 82 -50.91 55.28 -30.05
C LEU A 82 -50.33 53.88 -29.99
N LYS A 83 -51.08 52.88 -30.45
CA LYS A 83 -50.62 51.49 -30.48
C LYS A 83 -51.18 50.78 -31.72
N PRO A 84 -50.34 50.12 -32.54
CA PRO A 84 -50.81 49.45 -33.75
C PRO A 84 -51.50 48.10 -33.47
N SER A 85 -51.10 47.38 -32.41
CA SER A 85 -51.70 46.08 -32.06
C SER A 85 -53.02 46.25 -31.32
N GLU A 86 -54.10 45.69 -31.87
CA GLU A 86 -55.45 45.68 -31.28
C GLU A 86 -55.46 45.01 -29.90
N GLY A 87 -54.84 43.83 -29.76
CA GLY A 87 -54.83 43.11 -28.49
C GLY A 87 -54.12 43.86 -27.35
N MET A 88 -53.17 44.75 -27.63
CA MET A 88 -52.58 45.63 -26.61
C MET A 88 -53.46 46.84 -26.30
N ARG A 89 -54.19 47.37 -27.29
CA ARG A 89 -55.17 48.44 -27.07
C ARG A 89 -56.30 47.99 -26.15
N ASP A 90 -56.78 46.75 -26.32
CA ASP A 90 -57.83 46.18 -25.46
C ASP A 90 -57.39 46.11 -24.01
N VAL A 91 -56.16 45.63 -23.77
CA VAL A 91 -55.58 45.54 -22.43
C VAL A 91 -55.36 46.95 -21.85
N PHE A 92 -54.88 47.90 -22.65
CA PHE A 92 -54.75 49.29 -22.22
C PHE A 92 -56.10 49.88 -21.77
N ALA A 93 -57.16 49.68 -22.56
CA ALA A 93 -58.50 50.18 -22.23
C ALA A 93 -59.08 49.53 -20.96
N LYS A 94 -58.72 48.28 -20.66
CA LYS A 94 -59.09 47.59 -19.40
C LYS A 94 -58.38 48.17 -18.17
N PHE A 95 -57.15 48.67 -18.29
CA PHE A 95 -56.35 49.10 -17.12
C PHE A 95 -56.21 50.62 -16.96
N VAL A 96 -56.47 51.41 -18.01
CA VAL A 96 -56.35 52.87 -17.98
C VAL A 96 -57.74 53.49 -18.07
N HIS A 97 -58.31 53.81 -16.90
CA HIS A 97 -59.59 54.52 -16.82
C HIS A 97 -59.36 55.98 -16.44
N ASN A 98 -59.18 56.85 -17.44
CA ASN A 98 -59.07 58.29 -17.22
C ASN A 98 -59.67 59.07 -18.40
N PRO A 99 -60.58 60.04 -18.17
CA PRO A 99 -61.21 60.81 -19.25
C PRO A 99 -60.21 61.68 -20.04
N ARG A 100 -59.02 61.93 -19.50
CA ARG A 100 -57.95 62.70 -20.16
C ARG A 100 -57.11 61.86 -21.13
N VAL A 101 -57.25 60.54 -21.11
CA VAL A 101 -56.46 59.61 -21.92
C VAL A 101 -57.33 59.01 -23.02
N SER A 102 -56.84 59.07 -24.26
CA SER A 102 -57.44 58.38 -25.40
C SER A 102 -56.43 57.44 -26.03
N ILE A 103 -56.86 56.24 -26.44
CA ILE A 103 -56.04 55.31 -27.21
C ILE A 103 -56.57 55.17 -28.64
N ALA A 104 -55.67 55.21 -29.62
CA ALA A 104 -56.01 55.04 -31.02
C ALA A 104 -55.01 54.12 -31.74
N GLU A 105 -55.44 53.60 -32.88
CA GLU A 105 -54.55 52.94 -33.82
C GLU A 105 -53.62 53.97 -34.45
N GLY A 106 -52.32 53.71 -34.39
CA GLY A 106 -51.32 54.56 -35.01
C GLY A 106 -49.93 53.96 -34.92
N THR A 107 -49.08 54.35 -35.86
CA THR A 107 -47.64 54.07 -35.87
C THR A 107 -46.86 55.37 -35.74
N PHE A 108 -45.53 55.29 -35.72
CA PHE A 108 -44.69 56.50 -35.77
C PHE A 108 -44.93 57.31 -37.06
N ASP A 109 -45.19 56.64 -38.20
CA ASP A 109 -45.44 57.28 -39.49
C ASP A 109 -46.87 57.84 -39.61
N SER A 110 -47.84 57.19 -38.98
CA SER A 110 -49.25 57.59 -38.98
C SER A 110 -49.79 57.77 -37.56
N THR A 111 -49.55 58.96 -36.99
CA THR A 111 -49.95 59.26 -35.61
C THR A 111 -51.37 59.78 -35.47
N GLY A 112 -51.95 60.38 -36.53
CA GLY A 112 -53.29 61.00 -36.47
C GLY A 112 -53.41 62.19 -35.52
N VAL A 113 -52.28 62.78 -35.09
CA VAL A 113 -52.23 63.93 -34.20
C VAL A 113 -52.00 65.21 -35.01
N ASP A 114 -52.72 66.27 -34.68
CA ASP A 114 -52.60 67.57 -35.36
C ASP A 114 -51.23 68.21 -35.14
N ASN A 115 -50.75 68.94 -36.14
CA ASN A 115 -49.49 69.68 -36.05
C ASN A 115 -49.51 70.66 -34.87
N ARG A 116 -48.41 70.68 -34.09
CA ARG A 116 -48.22 71.53 -32.88
C ARG A 116 -49.17 71.24 -31.72
N TRP A 117 -49.89 70.12 -31.73
CA TRP A 117 -50.79 69.76 -30.64
C TRP A 117 -50.05 69.29 -29.36
N ALA A 118 -48.95 68.56 -29.51
CA ALA A 118 -48.22 67.94 -28.41
C ALA A 118 -47.15 68.87 -27.81
N ASN A 119 -47.11 68.97 -26.48
CA ASN A 119 -46.00 69.60 -25.74
C ASN A 119 -44.91 68.58 -25.39
N LEU A 120 -45.28 67.30 -25.28
CA LEU A 120 -44.38 66.19 -25.00
C LEU A 120 -44.73 65.01 -25.90
N ILE A 121 -43.72 64.43 -26.54
CA ILE A 121 -43.84 63.16 -27.24
C ILE A 121 -43.01 62.14 -26.47
N VAL A 122 -43.64 61.07 -26.02
CA VAL A 122 -43.00 59.96 -25.31
C VAL A 122 -43.03 58.73 -26.20
N ILE A 123 -41.89 58.07 -26.33
CA ILE A 123 -41.79 56.77 -26.98
C ILE A 123 -41.28 55.80 -25.93
N THR A 124 -42.16 54.89 -25.49
CA THR A 124 -41.81 53.87 -24.51
C THR A 124 -41.56 52.56 -25.22
N GLN A 125 -40.31 52.14 -25.24
CA GLN A 125 -39.93 50.86 -25.81
C GLN A 125 -39.46 49.93 -24.70
N VAL A 126 -39.84 48.65 -24.79
CA VAL A 126 -39.15 47.62 -24.02
C VAL A 126 -37.75 47.53 -24.55
N ARG A 127 -36.81 48.05 -23.78
CA ARG A 127 -35.39 47.82 -24.00
C ARG A 127 -35.06 46.54 -23.25
N PHE A 128 -34.84 45.46 -23.99
CA PHE A 128 -34.15 44.32 -23.41
C PHE A 128 -32.79 44.84 -22.85
N PRO A 129 -32.32 44.35 -21.69
CA PRO A 129 -31.03 44.75 -21.12
C PRO A 129 -29.83 44.60 -22.09
N THR A 130 -30.03 43.91 -23.22
CA THR A 130 -29.13 43.68 -24.35
C THR A 130 -28.44 44.92 -24.93
N PHE A 131 -28.90 46.16 -24.70
CA PHE A 131 -28.16 47.35 -25.17
C PHE A 131 -26.89 47.67 -24.36
N ALA A 132 -26.72 47.08 -23.17
CA ALA A 132 -25.42 47.04 -22.49
C ALA A 132 -24.46 46.03 -23.15
N TYR A 133 -25.00 45.00 -23.82
CA TYR A 133 -24.20 43.99 -24.52
C TYR A 133 -23.54 44.57 -25.79
N MET A 134 -24.19 45.47 -26.53
CA MET A 134 -23.60 46.03 -27.76
C MET A 134 -22.61 47.19 -27.57
N HIS A 135 -22.56 47.87 -26.42
CA HIS A 135 -21.40 48.73 -26.13
C HIS A 135 -20.14 47.92 -25.76
N ALA A 136 -20.29 46.62 -25.43
CA ALA A 136 -19.17 45.72 -25.27
C ALA A 136 -18.56 45.25 -26.61
N HIS A 137 -19.25 45.45 -27.75
CA HIS A 137 -18.75 45.07 -29.08
C HIS A 137 -17.84 46.15 -29.72
N THR A 138 -17.46 47.18 -28.97
CA THR A 138 -16.33 48.10 -29.27
C THR A 138 -15.41 48.34 -28.07
N GLY A 139 -15.67 47.71 -26.91
CA GLY A 139 -14.85 47.82 -25.71
C GLY A 139 -13.75 46.76 -25.66
N SER A 140 -12.54 47.15 -25.25
CA SER A 140 -11.39 46.24 -25.09
C SER A 140 -11.70 45.09 -24.09
N PRO A 141 -11.01 43.94 -24.18
CA PRO A 141 -11.23 42.77 -23.32
C PRO A 141 -11.26 43.11 -21.82
N HIS A 142 -10.46 44.09 -21.38
CA HIS A 142 -10.40 44.56 -20.00
C HIS A 142 -11.72 45.16 -19.47
N THR A 143 -12.49 45.81 -20.33
CA THR A 143 -13.80 46.37 -19.96
C THR A 143 -14.84 45.28 -19.71
N ARG A 144 -14.76 44.16 -20.44
CA ARG A 144 -15.65 43.00 -20.30
C ARG A 144 -15.36 42.21 -19.02
N VAL A 145 -14.07 42.00 -18.72
CA VAL A 145 -13.64 41.35 -17.46
C VAL A 145 -14.07 42.17 -16.25
N ARG A 146 -13.98 43.51 -16.31
CA ARG A 146 -14.41 44.39 -15.21
C ARG A 146 -15.91 44.33 -14.93
N ALA A 147 -16.75 44.16 -15.95
CA ALA A 147 -18.20 44.02 -15.80
C ALA A 147 -18.58 42.68 -15.12
N LEU A 148 -17.74 41.66 -15.27
CA LEU A 148 -17.89 40.33 -14.65
C LEU A 148 -17.05 40.17 -13.37
N GLY A 149 -16.47 41.26 -12.86
CA GLY A 149 -15.73 41.29 -11.60
C GLY A 149 -16.64 41.12 -10.37
N GLN A 150 -16.04 40.72 -9.25
CA GLN A 150 -16.75 40.47 -7.98
C GLN A 150 -17.46 41.72 -7.42
N ASP A 151 -17.05 42.92 -7.85
CA ASP A 151 -17.62 44.20 -7.42
C ASP A 151 -19.02 44.50 -7.99
N ASN A 152 -19.51 43.72 -8.96
CA ASN A 152 -20.78 43.97 -9.64
C ASN A 152 -21.95 43.22 -8.96
N MET A 153 -22.88 43.98 -8.37
CA MET A 153 -24.11 43.46 -7.75
C MET A 153 -25.04 42.70 -8.72
N HIS A 154 -24.94 42.94 -10.02
CA HIS A 154 -25.76 42.28 -11.04
C HIS A 154 -25.02 41.15 -11.78
N ARG A 155 -23.82 40.76 -11.33
CA ARG A 155 -22.97 39.75 -11.97
C ARG A 155 -23.72 38.46 -12.32
N ARG A 156 -24.45 37.88 -11.35
CA ARG A 156 -25.24 36.64 -11.55
C ARG A 156 -26.37 36.80 -12.56
N GLN A 157 -27.12 37.90 -12.50
CA GLN A 157 -28.20 38.16 -13.47
C GLN A 157 -27.64 38.34 -14.89
N LEU A 158 -26.44 38.89 -15.00
CA LEU A 158 -25.75 39.10 -16.27
C LEU A 158 -25.21 37.79 -16.84
N THR A 159 -24.61 36.92 -16.01
CA THR A 159 -24.17 35.58 -16.43
C THR A 159 -25.34 34.70 -16.84
N ASP A 160 -26.42 34.67 -16.06
CA ASP A 160 -27.62 33.88 -16.36
C ASP A 160 -28.26 34.30 -17.69
N GLN A 161 -28.27 35.61 -17.98
CA GLN A 161 -28.80 36.12 -19.25
C GLN A 161 -27.89 35.83 -20.45
N ILE A 162 -26.56 35.88 -20.27
CA ILE A 162 -25.62 35.49 -21.31
C ILE A 162 -25.84 34.01 -21.68
N ILE A 163 -25.97 33.15 -20.67
CA ILE A 163 -26.13 31.71 -20.87
C ILE A 163 -27.51 31.36 -21.46
N ALA A 164 -28.58 31.97 -20.95
CA ALA A 164 -29.96 31.63 -21.35
C ALA A 164 -30.41 32.27 -22.67
N THR A 165 -29.84 33.41 -23.07
CA THR A 165 -30.37 34.22 -24.19
C THR A 165 -29.33 34.55 -25.25
N ALA A 166 -28.11 34.94 -24.85
CA ALA A 166 -27.10 35.40 -25.82
C ALA A 166 -26.45 34.24 -26.58
N LEU A 167 -26.29 33.07 -25.96
CA LEU A 167 -25.73 31.88 -26.62
C LEU A 167 -26.64 31.27 -27.69
N PRO A 168 -27.96 31.06 -27.45
CA PRO A 168 -28.86 30.51 -28.48
C PRO A 168 -29.11 31.47 -29.66
N GLU A 169 -29.02 32.78 -29.42
CA GLU A 169 -29.21 33.81 -30.45
C GLU A 169 -27.93 34.13 -31.23
N SER A 170 -26.75 33.76 -30.71
CA SER A 170 -25.50 34.00 -31.42
C SER A 170 -25.41 33.10 -32.64
N THR A 171 -25.01 33.68 -33.77
CA THR A 171 -24.68 32.96 -35.02
C THR A 171 -23.19 33.00 -35.34
N ASP A 172 -22.39 33.79 -34.59
CA ASP A 172 -20.96 34.00 -34.82
C ASP A 172 -20.10 33.16 -33.86
N PRO A 173 -19.25 32.25 -34.36
CA PRO A 173 -18.34 31.42 -33.56
C PRO A 173 -17.30 32.22 -32.77
N ASP A 174 -16.85 33.37 -33.29
CA ASP A 174 -15.79 34.15 -32.65
C ASP A 174 -16.31 34.89 -31.40
N ASP A 175 -17.59 35.27 -31.38
CA ASP A 175 -18.23 35.89 -30.22
C ASP A 175 -18.39 34.91 -29.05
N VAL A 176 -18.72 33.65 -29.35
CA VAL A 176 -18.78 32.56 -28.36
C VAL A 176 -17.37 32.31 -27.78
N PHE A 177 -16.34 32.29 -28.63
CA PHE A 177 -14.95 32.09 -28.22
C PHE A 177 -14.43 33.23 -27.32
N VAL A 178 -14.72 34.49 -27.66
CA VAL A 178 -14.32 35.62 -26.81
C VAL A 178 -15.07 35.62 -25.50
N THR A 179 -16.34 35.20 -25.47
CA THR A 179 -17.13 35.07 -24.24
C THR A 179 -16.55 33.99 -23.32
N GLY A 180 -16.18 32.83 -23.86
CA GLY A 180 -15.50 31.77 -23.09
C GLY A 180 -14.17 32.24 -22.50
N LYS A 181 -13.35 32.97 -23.27
CA LYS A 181 -12.10 33.57 -22.76
C LYS A 181 -12.35 34.59 -21.65
N VAL A 182 -13.39 35.40 -21.76
CA VAL A 182 -13.74 36.39 -20.75
C VAL A 182 -14.20 35.70 -19.45
N PHE A 183 -14.93 34.58 -19.52
CA PHE A 183 -15.30 33.79 -18.33
C PHE A 183 -14.10 33.12 -17.67
N LEU A 184 -13.16 32.59 -18.46
CA LEU A 184 -11.90 32.05 -17.92
C LEU A 184 -11.07 33.15 -17.23
N MET A 185 -10.95 34.33 -17.84
CA MET A 185 -10.24 35.48 -17.26
C MET A 185 -10.95 36.10 -16.04
N ALA A 186 -12.26 35.91 -15.92
CA ALA A 186 -13.07 36.43 -14.81
C ALA A 186 -13.27 35.42 -13.66
N ASP A 187 -12.58 34.28 -13.71
CA ASP A 187 -12.62 33.21 -12.71
C ASP A 187 -14.06 32.73 -12.43
N LEU A 188 -14.80 32.46 -13.52
CA LEU A 188 -16.18 31.95 -13.53
C LEU A 188 -16.21 30.54 -14.16
N PRO A 189 -15.67 29.51 -13.50
CA PRO A 189 -15.55 28.17 -14.07
C PRO A 189 -16.91 27.45 -14.18
N ILE A 190 -17.84 27.68 -13.27
CA ILE A 190 -19.15 27.02 -13.24
C ILE A 190 -20.00 27.45 -14.45
N GLU A 191 -20.05 28.76 -14.67
CA GLU A 191 -20.78 29.38 -15.79
C GLU A 191 -20.12 29.07 -17.15
N LEU A 192 -18.79 28.90 -17.17
CA LEU A 192 -18.05 28.42 -18.34
C LEU A 192 -18.40 26.97 -18.66
N ILE A 193 -18.51 26.11 -17.65
CA ILE A 193 -18.90 24.70 -17.82
C ILE A 193 -20.33 24.61 -18.34
N GLU A 194 -21.28 25.38 -17.81
CA GLU A 194 -22.68 25.40 -18.30
C GLU A 194 -22.79 25.90 -19.75
N LEU A 195 -21.97 26.90 -20.12
CA LEU A 195 -21.84 27.38 -21.51
C LEU A 195 -21.28 26.27 -22.42
N LEU A 196 -20.24 25.57 -21.98
CA LEU A 196 -19.61 24.50 -22.73
C LEU A 196 -20.55 23.29 -22.84
N GLU A 197 -21.29 22.95 -21.79
CA GLU A 197 -22.30 21.89 -21.79
C GLU A 197 -23.33 22.12 -22.91
N LYS A 198 -23.94 23.32 -22.97
CA LYS A 198 -24.93 23.67 -23.99
C LYS A 198 -24.33 23.64 -25.41
N LEU A 199 -23.09 24.09 -25.59
CA LEU A 199 -22.41 24.05 -26.89
C LEU A 199 -21.98 22.63 -27.32
N ILE A 200 -21.68 21.76 -26.36
CA ILE A 200 -21.14 20.41 -26.59
C ILE A 200 -22.27 19.37 -26.73
N LEU A 201 -23.40 19.54 -26.04
CA LEU A 201 -24.54 18.61 -26.05
C LEU A 201 -25.59 18.93 -27.12
N GLU A 202 -25.79 20.20 -27.48
CA GLU A 202 -26.72 20.55 -28.56
C GLU A 202 -26.02 20.52 -29.92
N PRO A 203 -26.62 19.94 -30.98
CA PRO A 203 -26.08 19.96 -32.33
C PRO A 203 -26.18 21.38 -32.91
N SER A 204 -25.25 22.23 -32.50
CA SER A 204 -25.19 23.64 -32.87
C SER A 204 -24.33 23.82 -34.12
N PRO A 205 -24.52 24.89 -34.92
CA PRO A 205 -23.73 25.19 -36.12
C PRO A 205 -22.24 25.50 -35.85
N PHE A 206 -21.82 25.39 -34.58
CA PHE A 206 -20.50 25.78 -34.10
C PHE A 206 -19.49 24.63 -34.02
N SER A 207 -19.93 23.38 -34.15
CA SER A 207 -19.10 22.17 -34.02
C SER A 207 -17.94 22.06 -35.02
N ASP A 208 -18.06 22.74 -36.18
CA ASP A 208 -17.11 22.65 -37.29
C ASP A 208 -16.02 23.74 -37.27
N ASN A 209 -16.06 24.67 -36.30
CA ASN A 209 -15.11 25.78 -36.26
C ASN A 209 -13.75 25.38 -35.65
N ARG A 210 -12.68 25.58 -36.43
CA ARG A 210 -11.29 25.32 -36.00
C ARG A 210 -10.89 26.07 -34.72
N ASN A 211 -11.36 27.30 -34.50
CA ASN A 211 -11.00 28.09 -33.31
C ASN A 211 -11.66 27.54 -32.03
N LEU A 212 -12.93 27.10 -32.13
CA LEU A 212 -13.65 26.46 -31.02
C LEU A 212 -13.10 25.04 -30.78
N GLN A 213 -12.79 24.29 -31.83
CA GLN A 213 -12.10 23.00 -31.71
C GLN A 213 -10.71 23.13 -31.08
N ASN A 214 -9.98 24.21 -31.35
CA ASN A 214 -8.69 24.48 -30.71
C ASN A 214 -8.83 24.89 -29.24
N LEU A 215 -9.87 25.66 -28.87
CA LEU A 215 -10.18 25.96 -27.47
C LEU A 215 -10.60 24.70 -26.71
N MET A 216 -11.42 23.87 -27.34
CA MET A 216 -11.80 22.56 -26.80
C MET A 216 -10.54 21.71 -26.64
N ASN A 217 -9.73 21.50 -27.68
CA ASN A 217 -8.56 20.62 -27.62
C ASN A 217 -7.48 21.03 -26.60
N TYR A 218 -7.33 22.32 -26.25
CA TYR A 218 -6.24 22.75 -25.35
C TYR A 218 -6.57 22.66 -23.86
N ASP A 219 -7.82 22.82 -23.44
CA ASP A 219 -8.15 22.93 -21.99
C ASP A 219 -9.15 21.88 -21.48
N ILE A 220 -9.61 20.88 -22.26
CA ILE A 220 -10.58 19.88 -21.75
C ILE A 220 -10.09 19.14 -20.50
N ALA A 221 -8.82 18.75 -20.46
CA ALA A 221 -8.27 18.04 -19.30
C ALA A 221 -8.23 18.95 -18.05
N GLU A 222 -8.04 20.26 -18.26
CA GLU A 222 -8.03 21.26 -17.21
C GLU A 222 -9.46 21.65 -16.80
N ILE A 223 -10.39 21.77 -17.74
CA ILE A 223 -11.82 21.96 -17.51
C ILE A 223 -12.41 20.78 -16.74
N ALA A 224 -12.07 19.55 -17.12
CA ALA A 224 -12.54 18.37 -16.41
C ALA A 224 -11.90 18.26 -15.02
N LYS A 225 -10.63 18.69 -14.85
CA LYS A 225 -10.00 18.81 -13.54
C LYS A 225 -10.65 19.90 -12.68
N ILE A 226 -10.96 21.05 -13.26
CA ILE A 226 -11.68 22.15 -12.60
C ILE A 226 -13.08 21.65 -12.20
N ALA A 227 -13.78 20.90 -13.05
CA ALA A 227 -15.06 20.30 -12.73
C ALA A 227 -14.95 19.34 -11.53
N THR A 228 -13.91 18.50 -11.49
CA THR A 228 -13.60 17.65 -10.32
C THR A 228 -13.33 18.50 -9.07
N ASP A 229 -12.53 19.57 -9.18
CA ASP A 229 -12.20 20.45 -8.05
C ASP A 229 -13.43 21.19 -7.50
N HIS A 230 -14.47 21.39 -8.32
CA HIS A 230 -15.73 22.05 -7.94
C HIS A 230 -16.86 21.09 -7.58
N GLY A 231 -16.64 19.77 -7.60
CA GLY A 231 -17.64 18.77 -7.20
C GLY A 231 -18.61 18.31 -8.30
N LEU A 232 -18.35 18.65 -9.56
CA LEU A 232 -19.16 18.30 -10.74
C LEU A 232 -18.61 17.02 -11.41
N TYR A 233 -18.80 15.88 -10.75
CA TYR A 233 -18.13 14.63 -11.12
C TYR A 233 -18.80 13.87 -12.28
N GLU A 234 -20.13 13.95 -12.40
CA GLU A 234 -20.86 13.33 -13.50
C GLU A 234 -20.54 14.03 -14.83
N GLU A 235 -20.43 15.35 -14.78
CA GLU A 235 -20.05 16.21 -15.88
C GLU A 235 -18.60 15.96 -16.28
N ALA A 236 -17.68 15.89 -15.32
CA ALA A 236 -16.28 15.52 -15.57
C ALA A 236 -16.17 14.15 -16.24
N PHE A 237 -16.94 13.15 -15.78
CA PHE A 237 -16.97 11.82 -16.39
C PHE A 237 -17.50 11.85 -17.84
N LEU A 238 -18.61 12.54 -18.10
CA LEU A 238 -19.17 12.67 -19.44
C LEU A 238 -18.20 13.34 -20.40
N ILE A 239 -17.49 14.37 -19.94
CA ILE A 239 -16.42 15.03 -20.68
C ILE A 239 -15.32 14.00 -21.01
N TYR A 240 -14.74 13.32 -20.01
CA TYR A 240 -13.67 12.35 -20.26
C TYR A 240 -14.11 11.18 -21.17
N LYS A 241 -15.38 10.76 -21.08
CA LYS A 241 -15.97 9.72 -21.94
C LYS A 241 -16.08 10.18 -23.39
N LYS A 242 -16.52 11.42 -23.63
CA LYS A 242 -16.66 11.98 -24.98
C LYS A 242 -15.31 12.12 -25.70
N TYR A 243 -14.25 12.42 -24.96
CA TYR A 243 -12.90 12.62 -25.50
C TYR A 243 -12.00 11.37 -25.43
N GLU A 244 -12.58 10.19 -25.20
CA GLU A 244 -11.86 8.91 -25.13
C GLU A 244 -10.70 8.85 -24.11
N GLN A 245 -10.68 9.78 -23.14
CA GLN A 245 -9.71 9.79 -22.04
C GLN A 245 -10.16 8.85 -20.92
N HIS A 246 -10.28 7.56 -21.24
CA HIS A 246 -10.86 6.56 -20.34
C HIS A 246 -10.10 6.37 -19.02
N ALA A 247 -8.79 6.64 -19.01
CA ALA A 247 -7.98 6.51 -17.80
C ALA A 247 -8.37 7.59 -16.76
N MET A 248 -8.56 8.84 -17.18
CA MET A 248 -9.00 9.92 -16.30
C MET A 248 -10.49 9.78 -15.96
N ALA A 249 -11.30 9.31 -16.92
CA ALA A 249 -12.71 9.02 -16.69
C ALA A 249 -12.92 8.08 -15.50
N ILE A 250 -12.16 6.98 -15.42
CA ILE A 250 -12.34 6.02 -14.32
C ILE A 250 -11.82 6.54 -12.98
N ASN A 251 -10.80 7.40 -12.96
CA ASN A 251 -10.38 8.04 -11.71
C ASN A 251 -11.46 8.97 -11.17
N ALA A 252 -12.08 9.77 -12.04
CA ALA A 252 -13.18 10.66 -11.66
C ALA A 252 -14.39 9.88 -11.13
N LEU A 253 -14.70 8.72 -11.72
CA LEU A 253 -15.73 7.83 -11.19
C LEU A 253 -15.35 7.27 -9.82
N VAL A 254 -14.18 6.65 -9.69
CA VAL A 254 -13.70 5.99 -8.47
C VAL A 254 -13.63 6.94 -7.28
N GLU A 255 -13.11 8.16 -7.48
CA GLU A 255 -12.85 9.10 -6.39
C GLU A 255 -14.14 9.67 -5.79
N HIS A 256 -15.25 9.68 -6.55
CA HIS A 256 -16.40 10.52 -6.22
C HIS A 256 -17.77 9.82 -6.34
N ILE A 257 -17.91 8.79 -7.16
CA ILE A 257 -19.09 7.95 -7.22
C ILE A 257 -18.78 6.68 -6.43
N VAL A 258 -19.26 6.64 -5.19
CA VAL A 258 -18.96 5.59 -4.18
C VAL A 258 -19.32 4.16 -4.64
N SER A 259 -20.09 3.99 -5.72
CA SER A 259 -20.47 2.68 -6.24
C SER A 259 -19.42 2.10 -7.20
N LEU A 260 -18.58 1.21 -6.68
CA LEU A 260 -17.62 0.41 -7.46
C LEU A 260 -18.27 -0.43 -8.59
N ASP A 261 -19.56 -0.76 -8.47
CA ASP A 261 -20.29 -1.55 -9.48
C ASP A 261 -20.38 -0.82 -10.82
N CYS A 262 -20.57 0.50 -10.81
CA CYS A 262 -20.59 1.32 -12.02
C CYS A 262 -19.21 1.35 -12.71
N ASP A 263 -18.14 1.34 -11.93
CA ASP A 263 -16.77 1.34 -12.43
C ASP A 263 -16.43 0.03 -13.13
N VAL A 264 -16.87 -1.09 -12.56
CA VAL A 264 -16.72 -2.43 -13.15
C VAL A 264 -17.47 -2.52 -14.48
N GLU A 265 -18.73 -2.04 -14.53
CA GLU A 265 -19.49 -2.01 -15.78
C GLU A 265 -18.79 -1.16 -16.86
N TYR A 266 -18.24 -0.01 -16.46
CA TYR A 266 -17.52 0.86 -17.38
C TYR A 266 -16.22 0.22 -17.88
N ALA A 267 -15.47 -0.43 -17.00
CA ALA A 267 -14.26 -1.16 -17.36
C ALA A 267 -14.54 -2.33 -18.32
N ILE A 268 -15.64 -3.06 -18.13
CA ILE A 268 -16.10 -4.11 -19.05
C ILE A 268 -16.42 -3.53 -20.43
N LYS A 269 -17.09 -2.37 -20.49
CA LYS A 269 -17.45 -1.71 -21.76
C LYS A 269 -16.24 -1.21 -22.54
N VAL A 270 -15.24 -0.65 -21.86
CA VAL A 270 -14.06 -0.04 -22.50
C VAL A 270 -12.93 -1.05 -22.77
N ASN A 271 -12.78 -2.05 -21.90
CA ASN A 271 -11.79 -3.12 -21.95
C ASN A 271 -10.35 -2.69 -22.35
N ARG A 272 -9.81 -1.68 -21.67
CA ARG A 272 -8.41 -1.24 -21.84
C ARG A 272 -7.58 -1.54 -20.59
N PRO A 273 -6.32 -2.00 -20.72
CA PRO A 273 -5.50 -2.41 -19.57
C PRO A 273 -5.23 -1.26 -18.59
N LYS A 274 -5.03 -0.03 -19.09
CA LYS A 274 -4.85 1.16 -18.24
C LYS A 274 -6.05 1.47 -17.35
N VAL A 275 -7.27 1.12 -17.80
CA VAL A 275 -8.51 1.33 -17.05
C VAL A 275 -8.63 0.26 -15.96
N TRP A 276 -8.35 -0.99 -16.30
CA TRP A 276 -8.33 -2.11 -15.35
C TRP A 276 -7.29 -1.93 -14.23
N SER A 277 -6.08 -1.44 -14.51
CA SER A 277 -5.06 -1.18 -13.48
C SER A 277 -5.48 -0.09 -12.47
N ARG A 278 -6.15 0.97 -12.94
CA ARG A 278 -6.70 2.04 -12.09
C ARG A 278 -7.87 1.56 -11.24
N LEU A 279 -8.80 0.82 -11.86
CA LEU A 279 -9.91 0.18 -11.14
C LEU A 279 -9.40 -0.78 -10.06
N ALA A 280 -8.43 -1.64 -10.40
CA ALA A 280 -7.89 -2.60 -9.46
C ALA A 280 -7.25 -1.92 -8.24
N LYS A 281 -6.58 -0.78 -8.44
CA LYS A 281 -6.04 0.02 -7.33
C LYS A 281 -7.15 0.53 -6.40
N ALA A 282 -8.24 1.01 -6.99
CA ALA A 282 -9.41 1.47 -6.24
C ALA A 282 -10.10 0.33 -5.45
N GLN A 283 -10.29 -0.82 -6.09
CA GLN A 283 -10.86 -2.01 -5.47
C GLN A 283 -10.01 -2.53 -4.32
N LEU A 284 -8.69 -2.43 -4.45
CA LEU A 284 -7.74 -2.78 -3.38
C LEU A 284 -7.89 -1.85 -2.17
N ASP A 285 -8.04 -0.55 -2.40
CA ASP A 285 -8.28 0.45 -1.35
C ASP A 285 -9.65 0.25 -0.67
N GLY A 286 -10.64 -0.23 -1.43
CA GLY A 286 -11.95 -0.67 -0.92
C GLY A 286 -11.98 -2.07 -0.29
N LEU A 287 -10.82 -2.72 -0.09
CA LEU A 287 -10.67 -4.08 0.48
C LEU A 287 -11.37 -5.21 -0.32
N GLN A 288 -11.76 -4.97 -1.57
CA GLN A 288 -12.28 -5.99 -2.49
C GLN A 288 -11.14 -6.76 -3.17
N ILE A 289 -10.40 -7.53 -2.38
CA ILE A 289 -9.13 -8.15 -2.81
C ILE A 289 -9.30 -9.13 -3.99
N LYS A 290 -10.40 -9.90 -4.00
CA LYS A 290 -10.64 -10.91 -5.06
C LYS A 290 -10.84 -10.22 -6.40
N ASP A 291 -11.75 -9.25 -6.44
CA ASP A 291 -12.09 -8.50 -7.64
C ASP A 291 -10.91 -7.63 -8.10
N ALA A 292 -10.15 -7.04 -7.17
CA ALA A 292 -8.93 -6.29 -7.46
C ALA A 292 -7.87 -7.15 -8.14
N ILE A 293 -7.63 -8.36 -7.65
CA ILE A 293 -6.67 -9.32 -8.24
C ILE A 293 -7.11 -9.71 -9.65
N ASP A 294 -8.39 -10.04 -9.85
CA ASP A 294 -8.92 -10.38 -11.17
C ASP A 294 -8.82 -9.21 -12.15
N SER A 295 -9.06 -7.98 -11.69
CA SER A 295 -8.87 -6.76 -12.48
C SER A 295 -7.40 -6.53 -12.85
N TYR A 296 -6.47 -6.77 -11.93
CA TYR A 296 -5.03 -6.69 -12.21
C TYR A 296 -4.56 -7.75 -13.22
N ILE A 297 -5.09 -8.97 -13.12
CA ILE A 297 -4.80 -10.05 -14.08
C ILE A 297 -5.26 -9.66 -15.48
N LYS A 298 -6.44 -9.05 -15.62
CA LYS A 298 -6.94 -8.52 -16.91
C LYS A 298 -6.08 -7.36 -17.44
N ALA A 299 -5.48 -6.56 -16.56
CA ALA A 299 -4.62 -5.44 -16.92
C ALA A 299 -3.21 -5.87 -17.34
N GLU A 300 -2.77 -7.07 -16.94
CA GLU A 300 -1.38 -7.57 -17.05
C GLU A 300 -0.34 -6.60 -16.47
N ASP A 301 -0.73 -5.81 -15.45
CA ASP A 301 0.10 -4.76 -14.86
C ASP A 301 0.56 -5.13 -13.44
N PRO A 302 1.86 -5.39 -13.21
CA PRO A 302 2.39 -5.74 -11.90
C PRO A 302 2.77 -4.52 -11.03
N SER A 303 2.60 -3.28 -11.50
CA SER A 303 3.22 -2.08 -10.88
C SER A 303 2.98 -1.90 -9.38
N ASN A 304 1.82 -2.34 -8.84
CA ASN A 304 1.47 -2.19 -7.42
C ASN A 304 1.65 -3.48 -6.59
N TYR A 305 2.51 -4.41 -7.01
CA TYR A 305 2.66 -5.73 -6.36
C TYR A 305 2.87 -5.65 -4.84
N ALA A 306 3.61 -4.68 -4.32
CA ALA A 306 3.91 -4.58 -2.89
C ALA A 306 2.64 -4.39 -2.03
N LYS A 307 1.74 -3.48 -2.47
CA LYS A 307 0.49 -3.22 -1.75
C LYS A 307 -0.49 -4.39 -1.86
N VAL A 308 -0.51 -5.05 -3.02
CA VAL A 308 -1.33 -6.25 -3.24
C VAL A 308 -0.90 -7.38 -2.31
N ILE A 309 0.40 -7.64 -2.19
CA ILE A 309 0.97 -8.67 -1.32
C ILE A 309 0.61 -8.41 0.14
N GLU A 310 0.82 -7.18 0.63
CA GLU A 310 0.57 -6.83 2.03
C GLU A 310 -0.91 -7.03 2.41
N ILE A 311 -1.82 -6.49 1.60
CA ILE A 311 -3.26 -6.58 1.86
C ILE A 311 -3.78 -8.00 1.68
N ALA A 312 -3.31 -8.74 0.66
CA ALA A 312 -3.72 -10.13 0.44
C ALA A 312 -3.22 -11.06 1.54
N SER A 313 -1.99 -10.87 2.03
CA SER A 313 -1.42 -11.65 3.13
C SER A 313 -2.14 -11.39 4.44
N HIS A 314 -2.47 -10.13 4.73
CA HIS A 314 -3.26 -9.79 5.91
C HIS A 314 -4.67 -10.39 5.88
N ALA A 315 -5.27 -10.51 4.69
CA ALA A 315 -6.58 -11.13 4.52
C ALA A 315 -6.56 -12.65 4.38
N GLY A 316 -5.38 -13.28 4.36
CA GLY A 316 -5.21 -14.74 4.19
C GLY A 316 -5.67 -15.29 2.84
N LYS A 317 -5.84 -14.45 1.80
CA LYS A 317 -6.30 -14.87 0.47
C LYS A 317 -5.15 -15.31 -0.42
N HIS A 318 -4.40 -16.32 0.02
CA HIS A 318 -3.19 -16.79 -0.68
C HIS A 318 -3.50 -17.46 -2.04
N ASP A 319 -4.67 -18.11 -2.18
CA ASP A 319 -5.08 -18.75 -3.45
C ASP A 319 -5.18 -17.77 -4.62
N ASP A 320 -5.82 -16.63 -4.41
CA ASP A 320 -5.97 -15.61 -5.46
C ASP A 320 -4.64 -14.87 -5.68
N LEU A 321 -3.86 -14.68 -4.61
CA LEU A 321 -2.52 -14.10 -4.68
C LEU A 321 -1.57 -14.94 -5.54
N THR A 322 -1.59 -16.28 -5.47
CA THR A 322 -0.74 -17.14 -6.31
C THR A 322 -0.95 -16.85 -7.80
N LYS A 323 -2.20 -16.68 -8.25
CA LYS A 323 -2.53 -16.37 -9.65
C LYS A 323 -1.97 -15.01 -10.08
N TYR A 324 -2.11 -14.00 -9.23
CA TYR A 324 -1.56 -12.67 -9.48
C TYR A 324 -0.03 -12.69 -9.58
N LEU A 325 0.64 -13.36 -8.65
CA LEU A 325 2.09 -13.46 -8.61
C LEU A 325 2.66 -14.25 -9.80
N GLN A 326 1.97 -15.31 -10.26
CA GLN A 326 2.33 -16.02 -11.50
C GLN A 326 2.26 -15.13 -12.74
N MET A 327 1.25 -14.26 -12.84
CA MET A 327 1.17 -13.24 -13.89
C MET A 327 2.32 -12.23 -13.75
N ALA A 328 2.51 -11.68 -12.55
CA ALA A 328 3.53 -10.67 -12.28
C ALA A 328 4.95 -11.18 -12.61
N ARG A 329 5.26 -12.44 -12.31
CA ARG A 329 6.55 -13.09 -12.60
C ARG A 329 6.90 -13.15 -14.09
N LYS A 330 5.90 -13.16 -14.99
CA LYS A 330 6.13 -13.10 -16.44
C LYS A 330 6.69 -11.76 -16.88
N THR A 331 6.24 -10.68 -16.24
CA THR A 331 6.61 -9.29 -16.54
C THR A 331 7.79 -8.78 -15.72
N LEU A 332 7.80 -9.02 -14.41
CA LEU A 332 8.79 -8.54 -13.44
C LEU A 332 9.28 -9.70 -12.57
N ARG A 333 10.60 -9.90 -12.52
CA ARG A 333 11.24 -10.89 -11.66
C ARG A 333 11.94 -10.17 -10.52
N GLU A 334 11.18 -9.88 -9.47
CA GLU A 334 11.70 -9.26 -8.26
C GLU A 334 11.77 -10.26 -7.11
N PRO A 335 12.77 -10.14 -6.20
CA PRO A 335 12.94 -11.07 -5.09
C PRO A 335 11.69 -11.12 -4.20
N LYS A 336 11.04 -9.98 -3.95
CA LYS A 336 9.83 -9.92 -3.12
C LYS A 336 8.67 -10.72 -3.72
N ILE A 337 8.50 -10.69 -5.05
CA ILE A 337 7.45 -11.44 -5.75
C ILE A 337 7.71 -12.94 -5.67
N ASP A 338 8.94 -13.36 -5.97
CA ASP A 338 9.33 -14.77 -5.96
C ASP A 338 9.30 -15.37 -4.52
N THR A 339 9.69 -14.58 -3.51
CA THR A 339 9.65 -14.96 -2.09
C THR A 339 8.22 -15.19 -1.61
N GLU A 340 7.32 -14.25 -1.89
CA GLU A 340 5.91 -14.35 -1.50
C GLU A 340 5.16 -15.42 -2.31
N LEU A 341 5.57 -15.67 -3.56
CA LEU A 341 5.02 -16.76 -4.36
C LEU A 341 5.35 -18.13 -3.75
N ALA A 342 6.59 -18.33 -3.32
CA ALA A 342 6.98 -19.56 -2.62
C ALA A 342 6.20 -19.75 -1.31
N TYR A 343 6.01 -18.67 -0.54
CA TYR A 343 5.21 -18.70 0.68
C TYR A 343 3.72 -18.99 0.40
N ALA A 344 3.15 -18.37 -0.64
CA ALA A 344 1.76 -18.60 -1.03
C ALA A 344 1.52 -20.04 -1.51
N TYR A 345 2.48 -20.66 -2.21
CA TYR A 345 2.39 -22.09 -2.53
C TYR A 345 2.42 -22.98 -1.29
N ALA A 346 3.20 -22.61 -0.27
CA ALA A 346 3.26 -23.34 1.00
C ALA A 346 1.91 -23.30 1.72
N LYS A 347 1.30 -22.12 1.83
CA LYS A 347 -0.01 -21.92 2.48
C LYS A 347 -1.17 -22.56 1.74
N THR A 348 -1.07 -22.73 0.42
CA THR A 348 -2.13 -23.33 -0.42
C THR A 348 -1.95 -24.84 -0.63
N ASP A 349 -0.95 -25.45 0.02
CA ASP A 349 -0.61 -26.87 -0.07
C ASP A 349 -0.33 -27.36 -1.50
N ARG A 350 0.15 -26.46 -2.37
CA ARG A 350 0.55 -26.78 -3.75
C ARG A 350 2.01 -27.15 -3.82
N LEU A 351 2.36 -28.28 -3.21
CA LEU A 351 3.74 -28.75 -3.09
C LEU A 351 4.39 -29.01 -4.45
N HIS A 352 3.64 -29.53 -5.43
CA HIS A 352 4.18 -29.86 -6.75
C HIS A 352 4.57 -28.60 -7.55
N ASP A 353 3.70 -27.58 -7.54
CA ASP A 353 3.99 -26.27 -8.14
C ASP A 353 5.21 -25.60 -7.47
N MET A 354 5.41 -25.86 -6.17
CA MET A 354 6.57 -25.39 -5.42
C MET A 354 7.86 -26.13 -5.81
N GLU A 355 7.83 -27.46 -5.97
CA GLU A 355 8.99 -28.23 -6.43
C GLU A 355 9.44 -27.75 -7.81
N ASP A 356 8.49 -27.57 -8.73
CA ASP A 356 8.74 -27.00 -10.05
C ASP A 356 9.31 -25.58 -9.95
N PHE A 357 8.78 -24.75 -9.03
CA PHE A 357 9.29 -23.41 -8.77
C PHE A 357 10.73 -23.39 -8.25
N LEU A 358 11.09 -24.33 -7.37
CA LEU A 358 12.43 -24.48 -6.80
C LEU A 358 13.42 -25.07 -7.81
N ALA A 359 12.96 -25.90 -8.75
CA ALA A 359 13.78 -26.43 -9.83
C ALA A 359 14.09 -25.37 -10.91
N MET A 360 13.20 -24.39 -11.08
CA MET A 360 13.42 -23.25 -11.98
C MET A 360 14.42 -22.23 -11.41
N THR A 361 14.94 -21.35 -12.26
CA THR A 361 15.71 -20.20 -11.80
C THR A 361 14.80 -19.21 -11.08
N ASN A 362 15.12 -18.93 -9.81
CA ASN A 362 14.37 -18.04 -8.93
C ASN A 362 15.31 -17.02 -8.28
N VAL A 363 14.74 -15.90 -7.84
CA VAL A 363 15.43 -14.83 -7.08
C VAL A 363 14.86 -14.74 -5.66
N ALA A 364 14.13 -15.78 -5.22
CA ALA A 364 13.47 -15.83 -3.92
C ALA A 364 14.49 -15.87 -2.78
N ASP A 365 14.17 -15.22 -1.66
CA ASP A 365 14.81 -15.49 -0.38
C ASP A 365 14.18 -16.74 0.26
N ILE A 366 14.70 -17.90 -0.12
CA ILE A 366 14.16 -19.20 0.31
C ILE A 366 14.35 -19.39 1.83
N LEU A 367 15.34 -18.74 2.46
CA LEU A 367 15.59 -18.87 3.89
C LEU A 367 14.48 -18.20 4.69
N GLU A 368 14.14 -16.95 4.36
CA GLU A 368 13.05 -16.21 5.01
C GLU A 368 11.72 -16.97 4.90
N VAL A 369 11.41 -17.48 3.69
CA VAL A 369 10.19 -18.28 3.47
C VAL A 369 10.21 -19.57 4.27
N GLY A 370 11.34 -20.27 4.30
CA GLY A 370 11.50 -21.51 5.08
C GLY A 370 11.24 -21.29 6.57
N GLU A 371 11.73 -20.19 7.13
CA GLU A 371 11.48 -19.83 8.54
C GLU A 371 10.02 -19.48 8.80
N LYS A 372 9.38 -18.66 7.94
CA LYS A 372 7.94 -18.36 8.05
C LYS A 372 7.08 -19.62 7.96
N CYS A 373 7.37 -20.50 6.99
CA CYS A 373 6.66 -21.79 6.85
C CYS A 373 6.84 -22.68 8.08
N PHE A 374 8.00 -22.63 8.72
CA PHE A 374 8.26 -23.38 9.94
C PHE A 374 7.47 -22.83 11.14
N GLU A 375 7.40 -21.51 11.30
CA GLU A 375 6.57 -20.86 12.34
C GLU A 375 5.07 -21.13 12.13
N ASP A 376 4.65 -21.25 10.88
CA ASP A 376 3.27 -21.58 10.47
C ASP A 376 2.93 -23.08 10.53
N GLU A 377 3.83 -23.92 11.05
CA GLU A 377 3.68 -25.39 11.15
C GLU A 377 3.51 -26.12 9.79
N LEU A 378 3.89 -25.48 8.68
CA LEU A 378 3.87 -26.04 7.33
C LEU A 378 5.14 -26.86 7.06
N TYR A 379 5.35 -27.92 7.84
CA TYR A 379 6.61 -28.66 7.86
C TYR A 379 6.94 -29.39 6.54
N GLN A 380 5.93 -29.84 5.79
CA GLN A 380 6.14 -30.49 4.47
C GLN A 380 6.73 -29.52 3.45
N ALA A 381 6.17 -28.31 3.35
CA ALA A 381 6.70 -27.25 2.50
C ALA A 381 8.08 -26.78 3.00
N ALA A 382 8.24 -26.61 4.31
CA ALA A 382 9.53 -26.23 4.90
C ALA A 382 10.64 -27.25 4.60
N LYS A 383 10.33 -28.56 4.57
CA LYS A 383 11.27 -29.60 4.17
C LYS A 383 11.80 -29.37 2.75
N LEU A 384 10.93 -29.09 1.78
CA LEU A 384 11.33 -28.84 0.39
C LEU A 384 12.23 -27.60 0.29
N LEU A 385 11.86 -26.51 0.97
CA LEU A 385 12.60 -25.25 1.00
C LEU A 385 13.99 -25.39 1.64
N PHE A 386 14.09 -26.05 2.80
CA PHE A 386 15.39 -26.24 3.45
C PHE A 386 16.28 -27.27 2.74
N THR A 387 15.68 -28.23 2.03
CA THR A 387 16.43 -29.17 1.17
C THR A 387 17.09 -28.44 0.00
N SER A 388 16.41 -27.47 -0.62
CA SER A 388 16.99 -26.72 -1.74
C SER A 388 18.14 -25.79 -1.33
N ILE A 389 18.10 -25.23 -0.11
CA ILE A 389 19.15 -24.34 0.43
C ILE A 389 20.31 -25.14 1.06
N SER A 390 20.13 -26.45 1.26
CA SER A 390 21.05 -27.29 2.05
C SER A 390 21.24 -26.78 3.50
N ASN A 391 20.20 -26.19 4.10
CA ASN A 391 20.22 -25.77 5.51
C ASN A 391 19.83 -26.95 6.41
N TRP A 392 20.80 -27.82 6.70
CA TRP A 392 20.60 -29.07 7.42
C TRP A 392 20.17 -28.86 8.88
N ALA A 393 20.59 -27.78 9.53
CA ALA A 393 20.22 -27.49 10.91
C ALA A 393 18.70 -27.29 11.06
N ARG A 394 18.10 -26.45 10.20
CA ARG A 394 16.64 -26.26 10.19
C ARG A 394 15.91 -27.46 9.63
N LEU A 395 16.45 -28.11 8.60
CA LEU A 395 15.85 -29.31 8.00
C LEU A 395 15.71 -30.45 9.01
N VAL A 396 16.72 -30.70 9.85
CA VAL A 396 16.63 -31.76 10.84
C VAL A 396 15.58 -31.41 11.89
N THR A 397 15.49 -30.15 12.33
CA THR A 397 14.41 -29.69 13.20
C THR A 397 13.03 -29.86 12.53
N THR A 398 12.86 -29.47 11.27
CA THR A 398 11.58 -29.64 10.56
C THR A 398 11.22 -31.10 10.34
N LEU A 399 12.20 -31.95 10.05
CA LEU A 399 12.02 -33.39 9.93
C LEU A 399 11.69 -34.04 11.26
N ILE A 400 12.15 -33.50 12.39
CA ILE A 400 11.74 -33.99 13.71
C ILE A 400 10.32 -33.54 14.03
N TYR A 401 9.89 -32.31 13.75
CA TYR A 401 8.48 -31.92 13.97
C TYR A 401 7.52 -32.64 13.01
N LEU A 402 7.88 -32.74 11.74
CA LEU A 402 7.19 -33.61 10.78
C LEU A 402 7.21 -35.06 11.29
N GLY A 403 8.37 -35.43 11.81
CA GLY A 403 8.70 -36.70 12.42
C GLY A 403 8.01 -36.92 13.74
N GLU A 404 7.49 -35.96 14.51
CA GLU A 404 6.78 -36.26 15.77
C GLU A 404 5.51 -37.06 15.47
N ASN A 405 4.87 -36.79 14.31
CA ASN A 405 3.82 -37.65 13.77
C ASN A 405 4.35 -39.04 13.34
N TYR A 406 5.56 -39.13 12.75
CA TYR A 406 6.14 -40.42 12.30
C TYR A 406 6.91 -41.19 13.39
N LEU A 407 7.38 -40.53 14.45
CA LEU A 407 8.13 -41.03 15.60
C LEU A 407 7.18 -41.81 16.50
N GLN A 408 5.90 -41.40 16.54
CA GLN A 408 4.84 -42.19 17.14
C GLN A 408 4.53 -43.47 16.34
N GLU A 409 4.75 -43.49 15.02
CA GLU A 409 4.36 -44.62 14.16
C GLU A 409 5.51 -45.60 13.80
N GLN A 410 6.74 -45.13 13.55
CA GLN A 410 7.91 -45.94 13.16
C GLN A 410 9.27 -45.34 13.63
N PRO A 411 9.78 -45.77 14.80
CA PRO A 411 11.05 -45.27 15.34
C PRO A 411 12.31 -45.70 14.55
N THR A 412 12.27 -46.84 13.86
CA THR A 412 13.43 -47.45 13.19
C THR A 412 13.79 -46.79 11.86
N LEU A 413 12.86 -46.09 11.21
CA LEU A 413 13.13 -45.41 9.94
C LEU A 413 13.96 -44.13 10.17
N LEU A 414 13.85 -43.53 11.35
CA LEU A 414 14.59 -42.32 11.71
C LEU A 414 16.10 -42.57 11.76
N THR A 415 16.53 -43.71 12.32
CA THR A 415 17.95 -44.08 12.38
C THR A 415 18.53 -44.28 10.98
N ASP A 416 17.77 -44.91 10.09
CA ASP A 416 18.20 -45.14 8.70
C ASP A 416 18.29 -43.82 7.92
N LEU A 417 17.38 -42.89 8.18
CA LEU A 417 17.40 -41.57 7.54
C LEU A 417 18.56 -40.71 8.05
N LEU A 418 18.82 -40.73 9.37
CA LEU A 418 19.93 -40.01 9.97
C LEU A 418 21.29 -40.55 9.51
N THR A 419 21.42 -41.87 9.32
CA THR A 419 22.67 -42.48 8.82
C THR A 419 22.98 -42.10 7.37
N VAL A 420 21.98 -42.00 6.50
CA VAL A 420 22.18 -41.51 5.12
C VAL A 420 22.62 -40.04 5.09
N LEU A 421 22.19 -39.25 6.07
CA LEU A 421 22.45 -37.81 6.12
C LEU A 421 23.75 -37.42 6.86
N ILE A 422 24.52 -38.39 7.39
CA ILE A 422 25.78 -38.17 8.12
C ILE A 422 26.71 -37.13 7.46
N PRO A 423 27.08 -37.22 6.16
CA PRO A 423 28.11 -36.33 5.60
C PRO A 423 27.68 -34.87 5.45
N ARG A 424 26.41 -34.54 5.73
CA ARG A 424 25.85 -33.21 5.51
C ARG A 424 25.29 -32.55 6.78
N ILE A 425 25.19 -33.29 7.87
CA ILE A 425 24.56 -32.83 9.12
C ILE A 425 25.59 -32.22 10.06
N ASP A 426 25.17 -31.20 10.82
CA ASP A 426 25.88 -30.74 12.01
C ASP A 426 25.54 -31.63 13.22
N HIS A 427 26.45 -32.55 13.53
CA HIS A 427 26.29 -33.56 14.58
C HIS A 427 26.09 -32.94 15.98
N VAL A 428 26.72 -31.81 16.27
CA VAL A 428 26.65 -31.16 17.59
C VAL A 428 25.23 -30.69 17.88
N ARG A 429 24.57 -30.11 16.86
CA ARG A 429 23.22 -29.58 17.01
C ARG A 429 22.18 -30.69 17.11
N VAL A 430 22.36 -31.77 16.36
CA VAL A 430 21.49 -32.95 16.43
C VAL A 430 21.53 -33.58 17.81
N VAL A 431 22.71 -33.80 18.37
CA VAL A 431 22.86 -34.37 19.72
C VAL A 431 22.24 -33.47 20.79
N ARG A 432 22.44 -32.14 20.72
CA ARG A 432 21.81 -31.20 21.67
C ARG A 432 20.28 -31.26 21.63
N MET A 433 19.70 -31.40 20.45
CA MET A 433 18.25 -31.46 20.29
C MET A 433 17.68 -32.77 20.85
N PHE A 434 18.32 -33.91 20.54
CA PHE A 434 17.91 -35.20 21.10
C PHE A 434 18.11 -35.29 22.62
N SER A 435 19.13 -34.61 23.16
CA SER A 435 19.35 -34.47 24.60
C SER A 435 18.29 -33.64 25.32
N GLN A 436 17.59 -32.73 24.63
CA GLN A 436 16.48 -31.98 25.21
C GLN A 436 15.17 -32.76 25.20
N MET A 437 15.05 -33.73 24.30
CA MET A 437 13.84 -34.53 24.11
C MET A 437 13.92 -35.92 24.79
N ASP A 438 15.03 -36.24 25.47
CA ASP A 438 15.30 -37.54 26.11
C ASP A 438 15.20 -38.77 25.16
N TYR A 439 15.33 -38.57 23.85
CA TYR A 439 15.30 -39.65 22.84
C TYR A 439 16.68 -40.13 22.40
N ILE A 440 17.76 -39.83 23.16
CA ILE A 440 19.13 -40.25 22.84
C ILE A 440 19.26 -41.77 22.59
N PRO A 441 18.61 -42.67 23.37
CA PRO A 441 18.70 -44.13 23.14
C PRO A 441 18.28 -44.56 21.74
N LEU A 442 17.31 -43.88 21.14
CA LEU A 442 16.84 -44.19 19.79
C LEU A 442 17.90 -43.93 18.72
N VAL A 443 18.84 -43.02 19.00
CA VAL A 443 19.83 -42.52 18.06
C VAL A 443 21.17 -43.27 18.20
N ARG A 444 21.22 -44.35 19.00
CA ARG A 444 22.43 -45.15 19.23
C ARG A 444 23.17 -45.55 17.95
N SER A 445 22.46 -46.13 16.98
CA SER A 445 23.05 -46.57 15.71
C SER A 445 23.69 -45.43 14.92
N TYR A 446 23.13 -44.22 15.02
CA TYR A 446 23.69 -43.02 14.42
C TYR A 446 24.93 -42.52 15.17
N LEU A 447 24.91 -42.53 16.51
CA LEU A 447 26.07 -42.14 17.33
C LEU A 447 27.28 -43.03 17.02
N ILE A 448 27.08 -44.35 16.94
CA ILE A 448 28.13 -45.32 16.56
C ILE A 448 28.68 -45.00 15.17
N ALA A 449 27.80 -44.72 14.21
CA ALA A 449 28.22 -44.41 12.84
C ALA A 449 29.00 -43.09 12.74
N VAL A 450 28.76 -42.12 13.63
CA VAL A 450 29.39 -40.79 13.64
C VAL A 450 30.62 -40.72 14.54
N GLN A 451 30.78 -41.65 15.48
CA GLN A 451 31.82 -41.64 16.52
C GLN A 451 33.25 -41.49 15.96
N HIS A 452 33.52 -42.06 14.78
CA HIS A 452 34.81 -41.93 14.08
C HIS A 452 35.25 -40.48 13.78
N LEU A 453 34.33 -39.51 13.80
CA LEU A 453 34.64 -38.09 13.63
C LEU A 453 35.20 -37.43 14.91
N ASN A 454 35.18 -38.13 16.05
CA ASN A 454 35.73 -37.71 17.34
C ASN A 454 35.23 -36.32 17.80
N ILE A 455 33.90 -36.15 17.86
CA ILE A 455 33.26 -34.89 18.26
C ILE A 455 32.87 -34.97 19.74
N GLU A 456 33.27 -33.98 20.55
CA GLU A 456 33.01 -33.90 22.00
C GLU A 456 31.55 -34.18 22.37
N ALA A 457 30.60 -33.47 21.76
CA ALA A 457 29.18 -33.64 22.07
C ALA A 457 28.66 -35.05 21.77
N VAL A 458 29.16 -35.70 20.70
CA VAL A 458 28.75 -37.05 20.30
C VAL A 458 29.33 -38.07 21.27
N ASN A 459 30.62 -37.93 21.62
CA ASN A 459 31.32 -38.80 22.56
C ASN A 459 30.72 -38.69 23.97
N ASP A 460 30.48 -37.48 24.47
CA ASP A 460 29.83 -37.24 25.76
C ASP A 460 28.43 -37.88 25.80
N ALA A 461 27.61 -37.67 24.77
CA ALA A 461 26.26 -38.24 24.71
C ALA A 461 26.26 -39.77 24.59
N TYR A 462 27.19 -40.33 23.80
CA TYR A 462 27.34 -41.77 23.65
C TYR A 462 27.86 -42.42 24.93
N ASN A 463 28.86 -41.82 25.59
CA ASN A 463 29.39 -42.30 26.86
C ASN A 463 28.33 -42.25 27.97
N ASN A 464 27.53 -41.19 28.04
CA ASN A 464 26.40 -41.11 28.98
C ASN A 464 25.36 -42.21 28.71
N LEU A 465 25.04 -42.49 27.44
CA LEU A 465 24.14 -43.59 27.07
C LEU A 465 24.69 -44.95 27.51
N LEU A 466 25.99 -45.20 27.32
CA LEU A 466 26.62 -46.46 27.75
C LEU A 466 26.64 -46.62 29.28
N ILE A 467 26.74 -45.51 30.02
CA ILE A 467 26.60 -45.51 31.48
C ILE A 467 25.17 -45.90 31.87
N GLU A 468 24.16 -45.32 31.23
CA GLU A 468 22.75 -45.66 31.48
C GLU A 468 22.41 -47.12 31.15
N GLU A 469 23.04 -47.67 30.10
CA GLU A 469 22.88 -49.08 29.70
C GLU A 469 23.77 -50.06 30.47
N GLU A 470 24.64 -49.57 31.36
CA GLU A 470 25.62 -50.34 32.14
C GLU A 470 26.67 -51.10 31.29
N ASP A 471 26.94 -50.68 30.06
CA ASP A 471 27.88 -51.34 29.16
C ASP A 471 29.31 -50.78 29.30
N TYR A 472 30.04 -51.30 30.28
CA TYR A 472 31.40 -50.88 30.60
C TYR A 472 32.46 -51.34 29.58
N MET A 473 32.17 -52.39 28.80
CA MET A 473 33.13 -52.94 27.83
C MET A 473 33.22 -52.04 26.61
N THR A 474 32.06 -51.68 26.03
CA THR A 474 32.05 -50.75 24.90
C THR A 474 32.40 -49.33 25.33
N LEU A 475 32.10 -48.93 26.57
CA LEU A 475 32.55 -47.65 27.11
C LEU A 475 34.08 -47.57 27.17
N ARG A 476 34.74 -48.66 27.56
CA ARG A 476 36.20 -48.73 27.55
C ARG A 476 36.75 -48.58 26.14
N ASP A 477 36.22 -49.34 25.19
CA ASP A 477 36.65 -49.26 23.79
C ASP A 477 36.40 -47.86 23.19
N SER A 478 35.30 -47.22 23.60
CA SER A 478 34.95 -45.84 23.24
C SER A 478 35.98 -44.83 23.76
N ILE A 479 36.31 -44.91 25.05
CA ILE A 479 37.28 -44.02 25.72
C ILE A 479 38.69 -44.22 25.17
N ASP A 480 39.13 -45.47 25.00
CA ASP A 480 40.47 -45.80 24.52
C ASP A 480 40.63 -45.45 23.02
N GLY A 481 39.54 -45.46 22.26
CA GLY A 481 39.53 -45.16 20.82
C GLY A 481 39.35 -43.67 20.47
N PHE A 482 38.63 -42.90 21.30
CA PHE A 482 38.21 -41.53 21.00
C PHE A 482 38.44 -40.62 22.20
N ASP A 483 39.46 -39.74 22.12
CA ASP A 483 39.97 -38.92 23.22
C ASP A 483 39.28 -37.55 23.39
N ASN A 484 38.44 -37.12 22.44
CA ASN A 484 37.81 -35.81 22.49
C ASN A 484 36.51 -35.85 23.30
N PHE A 485 36.60 -35.83 24.62
CA PHE A 485 35.46 -35.74 25.54
C PHE A 485 35.89 -35.17 26.90
N ASN A 486 34.94 -34.87 27.78
CA ASN A 486 35.27 -34.29 29.08
C ASN A 486 35.62 -35.37 30.13
N ASN A 487 36.90 -35.76 30.18
CA ASN A 487 37.43 -36.77 31.10
C ASN A 487 37.05 -36.51 32.57
N ILE A 488 37.19 -35.27 33.04
CA ILE A 488 36.94 -34.90 34.44
C ILE A 488 35.47 -35.07 34.81
N LYS A 489 34.56 -34.57 33.95
CA LYS A 489 33.12 -34.72 34.19
C LYS A 489 32.72 -36.18 34.14
N LEU A 490 33.22 -36.93 33.17
CA LEU A 490 32.92 -38.35 33.01
C LEU A 490 33.40 -39.15 34.23
N ALA A 491 34.64 -38.91 34.67
CA ALA A 491 35.21 -39.62 35.82
C ALA A 491 34.42 -39.37 37.12
N HIS A 492 33.95 -38.14 37.36
CA HIS A 492 33.09 -37.83 38.50
C HIS A 492 31.71 -38.49 38.44
N VAL A 493 31.17 -38.70 37.23
CA VAL A 493 29.91 -39.43 37.05
C VAL A 493 30.12 -40.92 37.33
N LEU A 494 31.21 -41.49 36.82
CA LEU A 494 31.55 -42.90 36.98
C LEU A 494 31.87 -43.29 38.44
N GLU A 495 32.49 -42.40 39.22
CA GLU A 495 32.79 -42.61 40.64
C GLU A 495 31.53 -42.79 41.50
N LYS A 496 30.40 -42.21 41.08
CA LYS A 496 29.14 -42.30 41.82
C LYS A 496 28.31 -43.53 41.45
N HIS A 497 28.70 -44.27 40.42
CA HIS A 497 27.93 -45.42 39.92
C HIS A 497 28.08 -46.62 40.86
N GLU A 498 27.08 -47.48 40.99
CA GLU A 498 27.13 -48.59 41.96
C GLU A 498 28.09 -49.73 41.57
N LEU A 499 28.51 -49.80 40.31
CA LEU A 499 29.29 -50.91 39.75
C LEU A 499 30.80 -50.66 39.88
N LEU A 500 31.52 -51.67 40.38
CA LEU A 500 32.98 -51.61 40.57
C LEU A 500 33.75 -51.39 39.26
N GLU A 501 33.25 -51.89 38.13
CA GLU A 501 33.93 -51.75 36.83
C GLU A 501 33.94 -50.28 36.36
N PHE A 502 32.87 -49.51 36.61
CA PHE A 502 32.86 -48.07 36.31
C PHE A 502 33.79 -47.27 37.21
N HIS A 503 33.94 -47.66 38.48
CA HIS A 503 34.96 -47.06 39.36
C HIS A 503 36.38 -47.32 38.85
N ARG A 504 36.65 -48.52 38.30
CA ARG A 504 37.96 -48.83 37.68
C ARG A 504 38.20 -47.98 36.42
N LEU A 505 37.17 -47.76 35.61
CA LEU A 505 37.22 -46.85 34.45
C LEU A 505 37.44 -45.39 34.88
N ALA A 506 36.80 -44.93 35.96
CA ALA A 506 37.05 -43.61 36.54
C ALA A 506 38.52 -43.46 36.96
N ALA A 507 39.07 -44.47 37.63
CA ALA A 507 40.48 -44.50 38.01
C ALA A 507 41.41 -44.50 36.78
N HIS A 508 41.04 -45.19 35.71
CA HIS A 508 41.78 -45.17 34.44
C HIS A 508 41.79 -43.78 33.79
N LEU A 509 40.65 -43.08 33.76
CA LEU A 509 40.54 -41.72 33.24
C LEU A 509 41.36 -40.72 34.09
N TYR A 510 41.25 -40.80 35.42
CA TYR A 510 42.05 -39.97 36.30
C TYR A 510 43.56 -40.25 36.19
N LYS A 511 43.97 -41.48 35.84
CA LYS A 511 45.38 -41.85 35.68
C LYS A 511 46.08 -40.99 34.62
N GLU A 512 45.48 -40.84 33.45
CA GLU A 512 46.11 -40.09 32.35
C GLU A 512 46.22 -38.59 32.64
N GLU A 513 45.17 -37.99 33.20
CA GLU A 513 45.15 -36.55 33.49
C GLU A 513 45.91 -36.19 34.77
N SER A 514 45.83 -37.00 35.83
CA SER A 514 46.51 -36.69 37.09
C SER A 514 48.04 -36.73 36.95
N ILE A 515 48.58 -37.64 36.13
CA ILE A 515 50.03 -37.73 35.92
C ILE A 515 50.54 -36.53 35.13
N THR A 516 49.78 -36.05 34.13
CA THR A 516 50.16 -34.91 33.30
C THR A 516 50.01 -33.58 34.06
N LEU A 517 48.89 -33.38 34.75
CA LEU A 517 48.62 -32.17 35.53
C LEU A 517 49.54 -32.06 36.76
N SER A 518 49.78 -33.16 37.47
CA SER A 518 50.62 -33.14 38.68
C SER A 518 52.12 -32.98 38.38
N LYS A 519 52.58 -33.43 37.20
CA LYS A 519 53.93 -33.11 36.70
C LYS A 519 54.09 -31.61 36.41
N ALA A 520 53.02 -30.92 36.00
CA ALA A 520 53.04 -29.48 35.79
C ALA A 520 52.95 -28.69 37.12
N ASP A 521 52.09 -29.13 38.04
CA ASP A 521 51.77 -28.41 39.28
C ASP A 521 52.72 -28.72 40.46
N LYS A 522 53.68 -29.65 40.27
CA LYS A 522 54.64 -30.10 41.31
C LYS A 522 53.97 -30.64 42.59
N LEU A 523 52.75 -31.13 42.48
CA LEU A 523 51.97 -31.64 43.59
C LEU A 523 52.26 -33.13 43.85
N TYR A 524 53.48 -33.41 44.33
CA TYR A 524 54.08 -34.75 44.29
C TYR A 524 53.39 -35.83 45.13
N LYS A 525 52.63 -35.46 46.16
CA LYS A 525 51.95 -36.41 47.06
C LYS A 525 50.81 -37.13 46.35
N ASP A 526 49.98 -36.38 45.63
CA ASP A 526 48.81 -36.94 44.96
C ASP A 526 49.24 -37.76 43.75
N THR A 527 50.31 -37.36 43.05
CA THR A 527 50.90 -38.17 41.97
C THR A 527 51.33 -39.55 42.44
N MET A 528 51.93 -39.68 43.63
CA MET A 528 52.39 -40.97 44.17
C MET A 528 51.22 -41.88 44.56
N ILE A 529 50.17 -41.31 45.18
CA ILE A 529 48.98 -42.07 45.57
C ILE A 529 48.25 -42.56 44.32
N THR A 530 48.10 -41.71 43.30
CA THR A 530 47.47 -42.11 42.04
C THR A 530 48.29 -43.14 41.27
N ALA A 531 49.63 -43.04 41.31
CA ALA A 531 50.51 -44.07 40.74
C ALA A 531 50.33 -45.42 41.44
N ALA A 532 50.25 -45.46 42.77
CA ALA A 532 49.97 -46.69 43.51
C ALA A 532 48.57 -47.26 43.21
N MET A 533 47.55 -46.40 43.09
CA MET A 533 46.20 -46.80 42.70
C MET A 533 46.13 -47.37 41.28
N SER A 534 47.03 -46.96 40.39
CA SER A 534 47.04 -47.38 38.99
C SER A 534 47.48 -48.83 38.75
N ASN A 535 48.07 -49.48 39.76
CA ASN A 535 48.54 -50.87 39.74
C ASN A 535 49.43 -51.24 38.54
N SER A 536 50.15 -50.26 37.99
CA SER A 536 50.98 -50.38 36.79
C SER A 536 52.45 -50.16 37.13
N THR A 537 53.29 -51.15 36.83
CA THR A 537 54.73 -51.15 37.16
C THR A 537 55.50 -50.08 36.37
N GLU A 538 55.21 -49.96 35.07
CA GLU A 538 55.86 -49.01 34.16
C GLU A 538 55.66 -47.55 34.61
N VAL A 539 54.46 -47.20 35.07
CA VAL A 539 54.14 -45.84 35.55
C VAL A 539 54.85 -45.52 36.86
N ALA A 540 54.98 -46.51 37.75
CA ALA A 540 55.72 -46.34 39.00
C ALA A 540 57.22 -46.11 38.74
N GLU A 541 57.80 -46.81 37.76
CA GLU A 541 59.19 -46.66 37.34
C GLU A 541 59.46 -45.33 36.63
N ASP A 542 58.56 -44.89 35.73
CA ASP A 542 58.63 -43.59 35.06
C ASP A 542 58.47 -42.41 36.03
N LEU A 543 57.64 -42.56 37.05
CA LEU A 543 57.50 -41.58 38.13
C LEU A 543 58.77 -41.52 38.99
N LEU A 544 59.41 -42.68 39.22
CA LEU A 544 60.67 -42.79 39.95
C LEU A 544 61.81 -42.08 39.21
N SER A 545 61.97 -42.35 37.90
CA SER A 545 62.99 -41.71 37.06
C SER A 545 62.78 -40.19 36.97
N TYR A 546 61.53 -39.73 36.86
CA TYR A 546 61.20 -38.31 36.89
C TYR A 546 61.63 -37.61 38.19
N PHE A 547 61.45 -38.23 39.36
CA PHE A 547 61.90 -37.65 40.63
C PHE A 547 63.43 -37.60 40.77
N VAL A 548 64.11 -38.57 40.17
CA VAL A 548 65.57 -38.60 40.10
C VAL A 548 66.09 -37.47 39.20
N ASP A 549 65.45 -37.23 38.05
CA ASP A 549 65.81 -36.14 37.12
C ASP A 549 65.57 -34.74 37.70
N ILE A 550 64.49 -34.55 38.47
CA ILE A 550 64.26 -33.30 39.21
C ILE A 550 65.28 -33.13 40.35
N GLY A 551 65.86 -34.22 40.84
CA GLY A 551 66.78 -34.24 41.97
C GLY A 551 66.11 -34.12 43.34
N ASN A 552 64.80 -34.35 43.43
CA ASN A 552 64.07 -34.28 44.71
C ASN A 552 64.13 -35.61 45.46
N LYS A 553 65.11 -35.72 46.36
CA LYS A 553 65.47 -36.95 47.08
C LYS A 553 64.40 -37.42 48.08
N GLU A 554 63.61 -36.50 48.64
CA GLU A 554 62.56 -36.83 49.60
C GLU A 554 61.36 -37.47 48.91
N CYS A 555 60.99 -36.96 47.74
CA CYS A 555 59.93 -37.53 46.91
C CYS A 555 60.29 -38.91 46.38
N PHE A 556 61.57 -39.14 46.04
CA PHE A 556 62.06 -40.45 45.65
C PHE A 556 61.83 -41.51 46.75
N ALA A 557 62.18 -41.21 48.01
CA ALA A 557 61.96 -42.15 49.12
C ALA A 557 60.48 -42.34 49.46
N ALA A 558 59.66 -41.29 49.35
CA ALA A 558 58.22 -41.41 49.53
C ALA A 558 57.58 -42.29 48.43
N ALA A 559 58.03 -42.17 47.18
CA ALA A 559 57.57 -43.00 46.07
C ALA A 559 57.94 -44.48 46.25
N LEU A 560 59.17 -44.77 46.71
CA LEU A 560 59.60 -46.13 47.05
C LEU A 560 58.74 -46.79 48.14
N TYR A 561 58.21 -46.00 49.06
CA TYR A 561 57.35 -46.49 50.13
C TYR A 561 55.90 -46.71 49.66
N ILE A 562 55.33 -45.75 48.92
CA ILE A 562 53.93 -45.80 48.48
C ILE A 562 53.73 -46.83 47.37
N CYS A 563 54.69 -46.96 46.45
CA CYS A 563 54.62 -47.88 45.31
C CYS A 563 55.42 -49.17 45.51
N PHE A 564 55.67 -49.59 46.76
CA PHE A 564 56.54 -50.73 47.08
C PHE A 564 56.18 -52.02 46.32
N ASP A 565 54.89 -52.34 46.22
CA ASP A 565 54.42 -53.59 45.59
C ASP A 565 54.57 -53.60 44.06
N LEU A 566 54.80 -52.44 43.44
CA LEU A 566 54.82 -52.26 41.98
C LEU A 566 56.23 -52.11 41.39
N LEU A 567 57.23 -51.89 42.24
CA LEU A 567 58.58 -51.53 41.77
C LEU A 567 59.49 -52.76 41.71
N HIS A 568 60.20 -52.92 40.59
CA HIS A 568 61.24 -53.93 40.49
C HIS A 568 62.50 -53.50 41.25
N ALA A 569 63.01 -54.40 42.10
CA ALA A 569 64.18 -54.15 42.93
C ALA A 569 65.42 -53.77 42.10
N ASP A 570 65.63 -54.42 40.95
CA ASP A 570 66.79 -54.23 40.09
C ASP A 570 66.91 -52.78 39.58
N ILE A 571 65.78 -52.21 39.15
CA ILE A 571 65.71 -50.84 38.60
C ILE A 571 65.90 -49.80 39.71
N VAL A 572 65.30 -50.03 40.88
CA VAL A 572 65.46 -49.16 42.04
C VAL A 572 66.93 -49.11 42.50
N GLU A 573 67.62 -50.25 42.50
CA GLU A 573 69.04 -50.32 42.85
C GLU A 573 69.93 -49.66 41.81
N GLU A 574 69.65 -49.85 40.52
CA GLU A 574 70.39 -49.19 39.43
C GLU A 574 70.28 -47.66 39.52
N LEU A 575 69.06 -47.14 39.63
CA LEU A 575 68.82 -45.69 39.74
C LEU A 575 69.42 -45.11 41.02
N SER A 576 69.33 -45.84 42.14
CA SER A 576 69.93 -45.41 43.40
C SER A 576 71.47 -45.37 43.32
N TRP A 577 72.08 -46.31 42.59
CA TRP A 577 73.52 -46.37 42.39
C TRP A 577 74.03 -45.29 41.45
N GLN A 578 73.39 -45.09 40.30
CA GLN A 578 73.80 -44.08 39.30
C GLN A 578 73.76 -42.65 39.87
N HIS A 579 72.77 -42.33 40.71
CA HIS A 579 72.55 -40.99 41.23
C HIS A 579 73.02 -40.79 42.70
N GLY A 580 73.69 -41.78 43.29
CA GLY A 580 74.27 -41.67 44.64
C GLY A 580 73.24 -41.52 45.77
N LEU A 581 72.08 -42.18 45.64
CA LEU A 581 70.96 -42.14 46.60
C LEU A 581 70.96 -43.32 47.60
N ASN A 582 72.01 -44.15 47.55
CA ASN A 582 72.11 -45.43 48.23
C ASN A 582 71.98 -45.38 49.76
N ASP A 583 72.51 -44.36 50.43
CA ASP A 583 72.77 -44.43 51.88
C ASP A 583 71.56 -44.09 52.75
N PHE A 584 70.77 -43.07 52.39
CA PHE A 584 69.66 -42.59 53.24
C PHE A 584 68.27 -42.90 52.66
N TYR A 585 68.14 -42.92 51.33
CA TYR A 585 66.84 -42.97 50.66
C TYR A 585 66.52 -44.36 50.06
N GLY A 586 67.53 -45.10 49.59
CA GLY A 586 67.36 -46.49 49.11
C GLY A 586 67.48 -47.58 50.19
N MET A 587 68.04 -47.25 51.36
CA MET A 587 68.22 -48.22 52.46
C MET A 587 66.90 -48.78 53.03
N PRO A 588 65.87 -47.97 53.31
CA PRO A 588 64.60 -48.48 53.84
C PRO A 588 63.92 -49.49 52.91
N TYR A 589 63.96 -49.26 51.60
CA TYR A 589 63.43 -50.17 50.59
C TYR A 589 64.16 -51.51 50.58
N ARG A 590 65.51 -51.50 50.63
CA ARG A 590 66.32 -52.74 50.69
C ARG A 590 66.05 -53.56 51.95
N ILE A 591 65.86 -52.90 53.08
CA ILE A 591 65.49 -53.56 54.34
C ILE A 591 64.11 -54.19 54.22
N GLN A 592 63.12 -53.46 53.69
CA GLN A 592 61.77 -53.97 53.49
C GLN A 592 61.74 -55.16 52.53
N ASN A 593 62.43 -55.08 51.40
CA ASN A 593 62.54 -56.18 50.43
C ASN A 593 63.22 -57.42 51.02
N SER A 594 64.26 -57.21 51.85
CA SER A 594 64.91 -58.30 52.58
C SER A 594 63.97 -58.94 53.62
N GLN A 595 63.15 -58.14 54.30
CA GLN A 595 62.16 -58.64 55.27
C GLN A 595 61.05 -59.45 54.60
N THR A 596 60.51 -59.00 53.46
CA THR A 596 59.53 -59.78 52.70
C THR A 596 60.13 -61.07 52.18
N LEU A 597 61.33 -61.05 51.59
CA LEU A 597 62.03 -62.27 51.18
C LEU A 597 62.27 -63.26 52.34
N CYS A 598 62.63 -62.78 53.53
CA CYS A 598 62.77 -63.61 54.73
C CYS A 598 61.44 -64.10 55.32
N ALA A 599 60.30 -63.47 55.01
CA ALA A 599 58.98 -63.91 55.48
C ALA A 599 58.33 -64.96 54.56
N TYR A 600 58.78 -65.06 53.30
CA TYR A 600 58.33 -66.08 52.34
C TYR A 600 59.19 -67.37 52.33
N LEU A 601 60.35 -67.36 53.00
CA LEU A 601 61.18 -68.53 53.31
C LEU A 601 60.84 -69.08 54.70
#